data_AF-A7F7W9-F1
#
_entry.id   AF-A7F7W9-F1
#
_cell.length_a   1.000
_cell.length_b   1.000
_cell.length_c   1.000
_cell.angle_alpha   90.00
_cell.angle_beta   90.00
_cell.angle_gamma   90.00
#
_symmetry.space_group_name_H-M   'P 1'
#
loop_
_entity.id
_entity.type
_entity.pdbx_description
1 polymer ?
#
loop_
_entity_poly.entity_id
_entity_poly.type
_entity_poly.pdbx_seq_one_letter_code
_entity_poly.pdbx_strand_id
1 'polypeptide(L)'
;MNDKGSLQELSGSSGLPITDKDTTYIYTDASSTEKGIGIGVGIVAIQSNNRILYQERSNIGTNQLVYNGELFGVTRAIEYASSIAYTGQKFKIYSDNQAGLYRLKTPSDHPGQANQIRAIKAAEVIRAKGAEISLNWVPGHTSVEGNELADKLAKEATTIQPTSNETSFGLLGMTVKEYASDQWLDTLKQYELRSNQSPSTYSKLFSWKIGSKIKLPSGTTRNTASAFFQLKLGHGYIKSYLHRFKLTNNKCICSNIEAPQHLLISCPIYKTKRKEIFKKIPLSKNTIQFLLHTKIGIELAIKFINITKIATRAWHLARTLEQEVIEEGVVVEEERGEENEEEAVEEIREGFDLLTIS
;
A
#
# COMPACT_ATOMS: atom_id res chain seq x y z
N MET A 1 -25.74 -2.13 31.55
CA MET A 1 -24.26 -2.22 31.45
C MET A 1 -23.90 -1.78 30.04
N ASN A 2 -24.19 -0.53 29.67
CA ASN A 2 -23.45 0.73 29.97
C ASN A 2 -22.13 0.74 29.19
N ASP A 3 -21.79 1.75 28.40
CA ASP A 3 -22.41 3.04 28.14
C ASP A 3 -21.85 3.57 26.81
N LYS A 4 -22.71 4.01 25.90
CA LYS A 4 -22.31 4.81 24.73
C LYS A 4 -22.41 6.27 25.16
N GLY A 5 -21.26 6.87 25.48
CA GLY A 5 -21.17 8.29 25.82
C GLY A 5 -21.62 9.17 24.64
N SER A 6 -22.78 9.78 24.84
CA SER A 6 -23.46 10.73 23.96
C SER A 6 -22.61 11.99 23.74
N LEU A 7 -22.54 12.42 22.47
CA LEU A 7 -22.15 13.76 22.07
C LEU A 7 -23.22 14.73 22.58
N GLN A 8 -22.85 15.59 23.54
CA GLN A 8 -23.73 16.66 24.01
C GLN A 8 -23.82 17.75 22.94
N GLU A 9 -25.03 17.91 22.40
CA GLU A 9 -25.51 19.14 21.79
C GLU A 9 -25.61 20.22 22.88
N LEU A 10 -24.96 21.37 22.65
CA LEU A 10 -25.12 22.55 23.50
C LEU A 10 -26.34 23.35 23.02
N SER A 11 -27.47 23.20 23.72
CA SER A 11 -28.59 24.15 23.67
C SER A 11 -28.31 25.33 24.61
N GLY A 12 -28.76 26.51 24.19
CA GLY A 12 -28.27 27.79 24.69
C GLY A 12 -28.61 28.15 26.14
N SER A 13 -27.71 28.90 26.75
CA SER A 13 -28.01 29.85 27.81
C SER A 13 -27.26 31.15 27.51
N SER A 14 -28.03 32.22 27.36
CA SER A 14 -27.59 33.60 27.19
C SER A 14 -26.67 34.03 28.35
N GLY A 15 -25.37 34.08 28.08
CA GLY A 15 -24.37 34.75 28.88
C GLY A 15 -23.30 35.27 27.94
N LEU A 16 -23.02 36.58 27.99
CA LEU A 16 -21.90 37.19 27.28
C LEU A 16 -20.62 36.36 27.53
N PRO A 17 -19.81 36.03 26.50
CA PRO A 17 -18.65 35.20 26.69
C PRO A 17 -17.68 35.91 27.63
N ILE A 18 -17.35 35.24 28.74
CA ILE A 18 -16.24 35.61 29.61
C ILE A 18 -15.00 35.58 28.72
N THR A 19 -14.54 36.77 28.31
CA THR A 19 -13.33 36.89 27.51
C THR A 19 -12.16 36.55 28.40
N ASP A 20 -11.62 35.33 28.24
CA ASP A 20 -10.37 34.91 28.86
C ASP A 20 -9.25 35.79 28.29
N LYS A 21 -8.97 36.92 28.96
CA LYS A 21 -8.03 37.97 28.52
C LYS A 21 -6.60 37.45 28.36
N ASP A 22 -6.31 36.29 28.96
CA ASP A 22 -5.00 35.64 28.98
C ASP A 22 -4.87 34.53 27.93
N THR A 23 -5.88 34.33 27.07
CA THR A 23 -5.78 33.39 25.95
C THR A 23 -5.30 34.06 24.66
N THR A 24 -4.22 33.51 24.08
CA THR A 24 -3.69 33.86 22.76
C THR A 24 -3.96 32.71 21.78
N TYR A 25 -4.64 33.03 20.68
CA TYR A 25 -4.92 32.12 19.58
C TYR A 25 -3.87 32.33 18.50
N ILE A 26 -3.17 31.28 18.09
CA ILE A 26 -2.16 31.36 17.04
C ILE A 26 -2.58 30.44 15.90
N TYR A 27 -2.62 30.95 14.68
CA TYR A 27 -2.95 30.18 13.48
C TYR A 27 -1.73 30.12 12.59
N THR A 28 -1.52 28.98 11.96
CA THR A 28 -0.39 28.73 11.06
C THR A 28 -0.88 28.03 9.81
N ASP A 29 -0.31 28.39 8.67
CA ASP A 29 -0.56 27.73 7.39
C ASP A 29 0.70 27.73 6.53
N ALA A 30 0.80 26.80 5.59
CA ALA A 30 1.84 26.79 4.58
C ALA A 30 1.28 26.61 3.17
N SER A 31 1.88 27.31 2.22
CA SER A 31 1.39 27.36 0.85
C SER A 31 2.49 27.27 -0.18
N SER A 32 2.11 26.78 -1.35
CA SER A 32 2.88 26.83 -2.59
C SER A 32 1.97 27.41 -3.66
N THR A 33 2.47 28.37 -4.43
CA THR A 33 1.71 28.99 -5.53
C THR A 33 2.46 28.85 -6.85
N GLU A 34 1.76 28.89 -7.99
CA GLU A 34 2.38 28.75 -9.32
C GLU A 34 3.43 29.83 -9.62
N LYS A 35 3.23 31.04 -9.09
CA LYS A 35 4.16 32.17 -9.24
C LYS A 35 5.17 32.27 -8.08
N GLY A 36 5.02 31.40 -7.07
CA GLY A 36 5.87 31.36 -5.89
C GLY A 36 7.22 30.72 -6.18
N ILE A 37 8.25 31.17 -5.48
CA ILE A 37 9.62 30.65 -5.63
C ILE A 37 9.85 29.46 -4.68
N GLY A 38 9.10 29.36 -3.59
CA GLY A 38 9.22 28.29 -2.63
C GLY A 38 7.99 28.12 -1.75
N ILE A 39 8.15 27.40 -0.64
CA ILE A 39 7.07 27.18 0.31
C ILE A 39 6.98 28.35 1.29
N GLY A 40 5.88 29.08 1.20
CA GLY A 40 5.55 30.17 2.11
C GLY A 40 4.89 29.64 3.38
N VAL A 41 5.18 30.26 4.50
CA VAL A 41 4.59 29.95 5.81
C VAL A 41 4.07 31.24 6.43
N GLY A 42 2.80 31.21 6.82
CA GLY A 42 2.08 32.30 7.47
C GLY A 42 1.79 31.97 8.92
N ILE A 43 1.98 32.94 9.81
CA ILE A 43 1.63 32.82 11.24
C ILE A 43 0.90 34.08 11.66
N VAL A 44 -0.19 33.94 12.39
CA VAL A 44 -0.90 35.06 13.00
C VAL A 44 -1.28 34.74 14.43
N ALA A 45 -0.95 35.63 15.37
CA ALA A 45 -1.39 35.55 16.76
C ALA A 45 -2.46 36.61 17.04
N ILE A 46 -3.56 36.19 17.63
CA ILE A 46 -4.77 36.99 17.88
C ILE A 46 -5.15 36.82 19.35
N GLN A 47 -5.44 37.93 20.03
CA GLN A 47 -5.97 37.91 21.39
C GLN A 47 -7.49 37.67 21.37
N SER A 48 -8.07 37.23 22.49
CA SER A 48 -9.51 36.97 22.66
C SER A 48 -10.45 38.15 22.33
N ASN A 49 -9.95 39.37 22.19
CA ASN A 49 -10.69 40.55 21.73
C ASN A 49 -10.52 40.84 20.23
N ASN A 50 -10.10 39.85 19.43
CA ASN A 50 -9.78 39.94 18.01
C ASN A 50 -8.64 40.91 17.64
N ARG A 51 -7.85 41.37 18.61
CA ARG A 51 -6.66 42.17 18.32
C ARG A 51 -5.54 41.27 17.80
N ILE A 52 -5.01 41.59 16.63
CA ILE A 52 -3.79 40.97 16.10
C ILE A 52 -2.60 41.41 16.96
N LEU A 53 -1.90 40.44 17.54
CA LEU A 53 -0.70 40.65 18.34
C LEU A 53 0.58 40.48 17.53
N TYR A 54 0.55 39.60 16.54
CA TYR A 54 1.72 39.22 15.75
C TYR A 54 1.34 38.65 14.39
N GLN A 55 2.18 38.92 13.39
CA GLN A 55 2.12 38.31 12.07
C GLN A 55 3.54 37.99 11.60
N GLU A 56 3.73 36.82 11.02
CA GLU A 56 4.98 36.40 10.40
C GLU A 56 4.71 35.84 9.01
N ARG A 57 5.64 36.15 8.10
CA ARG A 57 5.69 35.62 6.74
C ARG A 57 7.12 35.14 6.53
N SER A 58 7.27 33.87 6.18
CA SER A 58 8.59 33.29 5.91
C SER A 58 8.52 32.37 4.71
N ASN A 59 9.61 32.30 3.94
CA ASN A 59 9.76 31.35 2.84
C ASN A 59 10.84 30.35 3.23
N ILE A 60 10.50 29.07 3.34
CA ILE A 60 11.45 28.03 3.79
C ILE A 60 12.28 27.43 2.65
N GLY A 61 12.07 27.90 1.42
CA GLY A 61 12.90 27.55 0.27
C GLY A 61 12.19 26.75 -0.81
N THR A 62 12.90 26.62 -1.93
CA THR A 62 12.41 26.02 -3.18
C THR A 62 12.37 24.49 -3.12
N ASN A 63 13.24 23.90 -2.30
CA ASN A 63 13.46 22.46 -2.22
C ASN A 63 12.71 21.82 -1.04
N GLN A 64 11.52 22.36 -0.75
CA GLN A 64 10.70 21.99 0.38
C GLN A 64 9.32 21.52 -0.08
N LEU A 65 8.67 20.70 0.74
CA LEU A 65 7.26 20.34 0.57
C LEU A 65 6.39 21.26 1.42
N VAL A 66 5.14 21.48 1.03
CA VAL A 66 4.14 22.19 1.87
C VAL A 66 4.07 21.59 3.27
N TYR A 67 4.14 20.25 3.38
CA TYR A 67 4.21 19.54 4.66
C TYR A 67 5.35 20.00 5.57
N ASN A 68 6.51 20.36 5.02
CA ASN A 68 7.63 20.89 5.81
C ASN A 68 7.32 22.30 6.32
N GLY A 69 6.64 23.11 5.50
CA GLY A 69 6.12 24.42 5.85
C GLY A 69 5.12 24.32 7.01
N GLU A 70 4.18 23.37 6.94
CA GLU A 70 3.19 23.13 8.01
C GLU A 70 3.86 22.82 9.35
N LEU A 71 4.83 21.90 9.34
CA LEU A 71 5.60 21.56 10.54
C LEU A 71 6.41 22.76 11.06
N PHE A 72 7.02 23.52 10.15
CA PHE A 72 7.80 24.71 10.49
C PHE A 72 6.90 25.80 11.08
N GLY A 73 5.74 26.06 10.49
CA GLY A 73 4.77 27.05 10.96
C GLY A 73 4.30 26.78 12.37
N VAL A 74 3.83 25.56 12.66
CA VAL A 74 3.44 25.18 14.03
C VAL A 74 4.62 25.27 14.99
N THR A 75 5.81 24.81 14.60
CA THR A 75 7.02 24.90 15.43
C THR A 75 7.36 26.35 15.77
N ARG A 76 7.33 27.22 14.77
CA ARG A 76 7.62 28.65 14.90
C ARG A 76 6.57 29.37 15.75
N ALA A 77 5.30 28.97 15.65
CA ALA A 77 4.25 29.46 16.54
C ALA A 77 4.48 29.08 18.01
N ILE A 78 4.96 27.86 18.29
CA ILE A 78 5.33 27.44 19.65
C ILE A 78 6.55 28.25 20.13
N GLU A 79 7.55 28.47 19.29
CA GLU A 79 8.71 29.30 19.61
C GLU A 79 8.30 30.74 19.91
N TYR A 80 7.42 31.34 19.10
CA TYR A 80 6.85 32.65 19.36
C TYR A 80 6.11 32.68 20.71
N ALA A 81 5.21 31.74 20.96
CA ALA A 81 4.52 31.62 22.25
C ALA A 81 5.51 31.52 23.43
N SER A 82 6.59 30.73 23.29
CA SER A 82 7.62 30.59 24.33
C SER A 82 8.34 31.90 24.65
N SER A 83 8.52 32.77 23.65
CA SER A 83 9.19 34.06 23.83
C SER A 83 8.34 35.06 24.61
N ILE A 84 7.01 35.01 24.47
CA ILE A 84 6.08 35.96 25.11
C ILE A 84 5.37 35.39 26.35
N ALA A 85 5.53 34.10 26.63
CA ALA A 85 4.83 33.42 27.72
C ALA A 85 5.06 34.08 29.10
N TYR A 86 3.98 34.21 29.86
CA TYR A 86 3.96 34.59 31.27
C TYR A 86 3.01 33.68 32.08
N THR A 87 3.15 33.70 33.40
CA THR A 87 2.39 32.81 34.30
C THR A 87 0.88 33.03 34.17
N GLY A 88 0.13 31.94 33.99
CA GLY A 88 -1.33 31.95 33.82
C GLY A 88 -1.81 32.14 32.38
N GLN A 89 -0.93 32.45 31.43
CA GLN A 89 -1.29 32.62 30.03
C GLN A 89 -1.63 31.28 29.36
N LYS A 90 -2.58 31.30 28.41
CA LYS A 90 -2.95 30.13 27.61
C LYS A 90 -2.69 30.36 26.12
N PHE A 91 -2.02 29.42 25.49
CA PHE A 91 -1.78 29.41 24.04
C PHE A 91 -2.59 28.31 23.37
N LYS A 92 -3.37 28.66 22.36
CA LYS A 92 -4.08 27.72 21.50
C LYS A 92 -3.56 27.87 20.07
N ILE A 93 -2.77 26.90 19.63
CA ILE A 93 -2.19 26.89 18.29
C ILE A 93 -3.06 26.04 17.37
N TYR A 94 -3.38 26.56 16.19
CA TYR A 94 -4.25 25.95 15.20
C TYR A 94 -3.52 25.76 13.87
N SER A 95 -3.69 24.58 13.28
CA SER A 95 -3.27 24.23 11.92
C SER A 95 -4.30 23.26 11.33
N ASP A 96 -4.46 23.30 10.00
CA ASP A 96 -5.34 22.38 9.29
C ASP A 96 -4.69 21.03 8.95
N ASN A 97 -3.38 20.91 9.14
CA ASN A 97 -2.61 19.69 8.91
C ASN A 97 -2.59 18.80 10.15
N GLN A 98 -3.61 17.95 10.29
CA GLN A 98 -3.69 16.95 11.37
C GLN A 98 -2.42 16.09 11.48
N ALA A 99 -1.87 15.64 10.35
CA ALA A 99 -0.67 14.80 10.34
C ALA A 99 0.56 15.55 10.88
N GLY A 100 0.67 16.86 10.61
CA GLY A 100 1.69 17.73 11.18
C GLY A 100 1.56 17.85 12.70
N LEU A 101 0.35 18.10 13.19
CA LEU A 101 0.08 18.18 14.63
C LEU A 101 0.40 16.86 15.36
N TYR A 102 0.02 15.72 14.78
CA TYR A 102 0.40 14.41 15.34
C TYR A 102 1.90 14.19 15.31
N ARG A 103 2.58 14.55 14.20
CA ARG A 103 4.02 14.37 14.06
C ARG A 103 4.81 15.09 15.14
N LEU A 104 4.36 16.27 15.58
CA LEU A 104 5.05 17.06 16.60
C LEU A 104 4.87 16.51 18.03
N LYS A 105 3.81 15.75 18.32
CA LYS A 105 3.50 15.27 19.69
C LYS A 105 4.46 14.21 20.24
N THR A 106 4.99 13.32 19.40
CA THR A 106 5.74 12.13 19.87
C THR A 106 7.14 12.05 19.25
N PRO A 107 8.22 12.14 20.05
CA PRO A 107 9.60 12.00 19.58
C PRO A 107 9.81 10.80 18.66
N SER A 108 10.34 11.02 17.46
CA SER A 108 10.76 9.95 16.54
C SER A 108 11.82 10.44 15.55
N ASP A 109 12.54 9.51 14.94
CA ASP A 109 13.57 9.72 13.91
C ASP A 109 12.99 9.90 12.49
N HIS A 110 11.67 10.08 12.37
CA HIS A 110 10.99 10.31 11.10
C HIS A 110 11.18 11.74 10.55
N PRO A 111 10.87 12.00 9.26
CA PRO A 111 10.89 13.35 8.68
C PRO A 111 10.20 14.39 9.57
N GLY A 112 10.81 15.57 9.70
CA GLY A 112 10.33 16.62 10.62
C GLY A 112 10.89 16.56 12.04
N GLN A 113 11.85 15.67 12.33
CA GLN A 113 12.47 15.53 13.65
C GLN A 113 13.08 16.84 14.18
N ALA A 114 13.74 17.63 13.33
CA ALA A 114 14.33 18.91 13.75
C ALA A 114 13.27 19.90 14.26
N ASN A 115 12.16 20.04 13.54
CA ASN A 115 11.01 20.86 13.94
C ASN A 115 10.38 20.33 15.23
N GLN A 116 10.24 19.01 15.37
CA GLN A 116 9.76 18.40 16.61
C GLN A 116 10.64 18.71 17.82
N ILE A 117 11.96 18.55 17.73
CA ILE A 117 12.86 18.81 18.84
C ILE A 117 12.75 20.28 19.27
N ARG A 118 12.70 21.21 18.30
CA ARG A 118 12.49 22.64 18.55
C ARG A 118 11.15 22.91 19.24
N ALA A 119 10.07 22.32 18.72
CA ALA A 119 8.73 22.46 19.28
C ALA A 119 8.64 21.96 20.73
N ILE A 120 9.23 20.80 21.04
CA ILE A 120 9.26 20.24 22.40
C ILE A 120 10.02 21.18 23.34
N LYS A 121 11.23 21.61 22.96
CA LYS A 121 12.03 22.54 23.79
C LYS A 121 11.29 23.85 24.07
N ALA A 122 10.65 24.42 23.04
CA ALA A 122 9.87 25.64 23.20
C ALA A 122 8.62 25.43 24.09
N ALA A 123 7.94 24.29 23.96
CA ALA A 123 6.81 23.94 24.82
C ALA A 123 7.22 23.73 26.29
N GLU A 124 8.39 23.15 26.54
CA GLU A 124 8.96 23.03 27.89
C GLU A 124 9.21 24.41 28.52
N VAL A 125 9.73 25.37 27.76
CA VAL A 125 9.92 26.76 28.22
C VAL A 125 8.58 27.41 28.58
N ILE A 126 7.53 27.21 27.78
CA ILE A 126 6.18 27.73 28.08
C ILE A 126 5.68 27.18 29.41
N ARG A 127 5.78 25.86 29.61
CA ARG A 127 5.35 25.20 30.86
C ARG A 127 6.16 25.67 32.07
N ALA A 128 7.47 25.82 31.92
CA ALA A 128 8.35 26.30 32.99
C ALA A 128 8.01 27.73 33.45
N LYS A 129 7.47 28.57 32.54
CA LYS A 129 6.96 29.91 32.86
C LYS A 129 5.57 29.92 33.50
N GLY A 130 4.96 28.75 33.71
CA GLY A 130 3.62 28.61 34.27
C GLY A 130 2.50 28.95 33.30
N ALA A 131 2.74 28.82 31.99
CA ALA A 131 1.74 28.99 30.93
C ALA A 131 1.29 27.64 30.36
N GLU A 132 0.11 27.62 29.77
CA GLU A 132 -0.47 26.44 29.12
C GLU A 132 -0.36 26.54 27.60
N ILE A 133 -0.16 25.41 26.93
CA ILE A 133 -0.16 25.32 25.47
C ILE A 133 -0.94 24.12 24.99
N SER A 134 -1.76 24.33 23.95
CA SER A 134 -2.52 23.29 23.25
C SER A 134 -2.34 23.40 21.75
N LEU A 135 -2.26 22.23 21.09
CA LEU A 135 -2.24 22.08 19.65
C LEU A 135 -3.61 21.58 19.19
N ASN A 136 -4.27 22.34 18.33
CA ASN A 136 -5.65 22.14 17.93
C ASN A 136 -5.74 22.05 16.40
N TRP A 137 -6.59 21.16 15.91
CA TRP A 137 -6.89 21.12 14.49
C TRP A 137 -8.03 22.09 14.16
N VAL A 138 -7.94 22.73 12.99
CA VAL A 138 -9.02 23.53 12.41
C VAL A 138 -9.28 23.06 10.98
N PRO A 139 -10.54 22.99 10.51
CA PRO A 139 -10.80 22.68 9.12
C PRO A 139 -10.35 23.82 8.19
N GLY A 140 -9.57 23.48 7.17
CA GLY A 140 -9.18 24.43 6.11
C GLY A 140 -10.39 24.93 5.31
N HIS A 141 -10.33 26.17 4.82
CA HIS A 141 -11.32 26.82 3.96
C HIS A 141 -12.76 26.89 4.51
N THR A 142 -12.92 26.96 5.83
CA THR A 142 -14.22 27.07 6.50
C THR A 142 -14.52 28.45 7.08
N SER A 143 -13.84 29.50 6.59
CA SER A 143 -14.06 30.88 7.02
C SER A 143 -13.73 31.16 8.49
N VAL A 144 -12.82 30.39 9.09
CA VAL A 144 -12.23 30.74 10.39
C VAL A 144 -11.23 31.88 10.15
N GLU A 145 -11.57 33.09 10.60
CA GLU A 145 -10.85 34.33 10.30
C GLU A 145 -9.33 34.23 10.52
N GLY A 146 -8.89 33.66 11.64
CA GLY A 146 -7.46 33.47 11.92
C GLY A 146 -6.77 32.50 10.96
N ASN A 147 -7.46 31.46 10.51
CA ASN A 147 -6.92 30.50 9.54
C ASN A 147 -6.84 31.13 8.14
N GLU A 148 -7.86 31.87 7.72
CA GLU A 148 -7.84 32.60 6.44
C GLU A 148 -6.74 33.67 6.40
N LEU A 149 -6.47 34.33 7.54
CA LEU A 149 -5.34 35.24 7.67
C LEU A 149 -4.00 34.51 7.57
N ALA A 150 -3.84 33.34 8.22
CA ALA A 150 -2.63 32.54 8.10
C ALA A 150 -2.39 32.08 6.65
N ASP A 151 -3.42 31.59 5.96
CA ASP A 151 -3.36 31.18 4.54
C ASP A 151 -2.98 32.34 3.62
N LYS A 152 -3.59 33.52 3.83
CA LYS A 152 -3.22 34.72 3.10
C LYS A 152 -1.74 35.06 3.30
N LEU A 153 -1.25 35.04 4.54
CA LEU A 153 0.16 35.32 4.85
C LEU A 153 1.09 34.25 4.22
N ALA A 154 0.70 32.98 4.24
CA ALA A 154 1.46 31.89 3.63
C ALA A 154 1.59 32.07 2.11
N LYS A 155 0.48 32.41 1.43
CA LYS A 155 0.46 32.71 -0.01
C LYS A 155 1.33 33.91 -0.36
N GLU A 156 1.23 35.00 0.39
CA GLU A 156 2.09 36.17 0.24
C GLU A 156 3.57 35.81 0.39
N ALA A 157 3.89 34.96 1.39
CA ALA A 157 5.25 34.56 1.69
C ALA A 157 5.93 33.74 0.57
N THR A 158 5.16 33.10 -0.32
CA THR A 158 5.73 32.30 -1.43
C THR A 158 6.59 33.11 -2.41
N THR A 159 6.40 34.43 -2.46
CA THR A 159 7.14 35.35 -3.34
C THR A 159 8.30 36.06 -2.67
N ILE A 160 8.42 35.93 -1.34
CA ILE A 160 9.53 36.48 -0.56
C ILE A 160 10.78 35.62 -0.80
N GLN A 161 11.97 36.22 -0.71
CA GLN A 161 13.22 35.48 -0.84
C GLN A 161 13.34 34.36 0.19
N PRO A 162 13.72 33.14 -0.23
CA PRO A 162 13.98 32.02 0.66
C PRO A 162 14.91 32.35 1.82
N THR A 163 14.55 31.88 3.01
CA THR A 163 15.37 31.95 4.22
C THR A 163 16.36 30.79 4.33
N SER A 164 16.17 29.73 3.54
CA SER A 164 16.96 28.52 3.55
C SER A 164 17.10 27.93 2.15
N ASN A 165 18.25 27.31 1.90
CA ASN A 165 18.54 26.51 0.71
C ASN A 165 18.56 25.00 1.05
N GLU A 166 18.09 24.61 2.23
CA GLU A 166 18.00 23.21 2.63
C GLU A 166 17.02 22.46 1.73
N THR A 167 17.32 21.18 1.54
CA THR A 167 16.51 20.28 0.73
C THR A 167 15.83 19.25 1.60
N SER A 168 14.53 19.12 1.43
CA SER A 168 13.71 18.10 2.05
C SER A 168 14.12 16.69 1.63
N PHE A 169 14.42 15.81 2.58
CA PHE A 169 14.55 14.37 2.31
C PHE A 169 13.28 13.77 1.71
N GLY A 170 12.11 14.30 2.08
CA GLY A 170 10.84 13.89 1.49
C GLY A 170 10.77 14.22 0.00
N LEU A 171 11.20 15.43 -0.38
CA LEU A 171 11.26 15.85 -1.78
C LEU A 171 12.25 14.99 -2.57
N LEU A 172 13.48 14.81 -2.05
CA LEU A 172 14.48 13.94 -2.67
C LEU A 172 13.95 12.52 -2.88
N GLY A 173 13.29 11.96 -1.87
CA GLY A 173 12.67 10.64 -1.97
C GLY A 173 11.58 10.55 -3.03
N MET A 174 10.82 11.63 -3.27
CA MET A 174 9.86 11.71 -4.37
C MET A 174 10.56 11.78 -5.73
N THR A 175 11.53 12.69 -5.89
CA THR A 175 12.31 12.86 -7.13
C THR A 175 13.02 11.57 -7.54
N VAL A 176 13.65 10.86 -6.59
CA VAL A 176 14.30 9.57 -6.85
C VAL A 176 13.31 8.52 -7.34
N LYS A 177 12.09 8.48 -6.77
CA LYS A 177 11.04 7.53 -7.20
C LYS A 177 10.51 7.85 -8.59
N GLU A 178 10.33 9.13 -8.90
CA GLU A 178 9.94 9.60 -10.24
C GLU A 178 11.00 9.21 -11.26
N TYR A 179 12.26 9.56 -11.00
CA TYR A 179 13.38 9.20 -11.87
C TYR A 179 13.49 7.69 -12.08
N ALA A 180 13.40 6.89 -11.01
CA ALA A 180 13.42 5.44 -11.12
C ALA A 180 12.24 4.92 -11.97
N SER A 181 11.06 5.50 -11.83
CA SER A 181 9.88 5.13 -12.62
C SER A 181 10.07 5.45 -14.10
N ASP A 182 10.61 6.62 -14.42
CA ASP A 182 10.89 7.03 -15.80
C ASP A 182 11.94 6.13 -16.46
N GLN A 183 13.01 5.81 -15.75
CA GLN A 183 14.04 4.86 -16.23
C GLN A 183 13.46 3.47 -16.50
N TRP A 184 12.57 2.98 -15.62
CA TRP A 184 11.87 1.73 -15.86
C TRP A 184 10.94 1.80 -17.07
N LEU A 185 10.18 2.89 -17.23
CA LEU A 185 9.31 3.07 -18.40
C LEU A 185 10.10 3.08 -19.70
N ASP A 186 11.24 3.76 -19.74
CA ASP A 186 12.11 3.76 -20.91
C ASP A 186 12.66 2.37 -21.22
N THR A 187 13.15 1.65 -20.20
CA THR A 187 13.62 0.28 -20.33
C THR A 187 12.55 -0.64 -20.93
N LEU A 188 11.30 -0.50 -20.50
CA LEU A 188 10.18 -1.29 -21.01
C LEU A 188 9.85 -0.96 -22.47
N LYS A 189 9.85 0.33 -22.85
CA LYS A 189 9.67 0.75 -24.24
C LYS A 189 10.76 0.17 -25.13
N GLN A 190 12.02 0.25 -24.71
CA GLN A 190 13.14 -0.32 -25.46
C GLN A 190 13.01 -1.85 -25.61
N TYR A 191 12.57 -2.53 -24.55
CA TYR A 191 12.31 -3.97 -24.59
C TYR A 191 11.24 -4.32 -25.64
N GLU A 192 10.11 -3.61 -25.64
CA GLU A 192 9.03 -3.82 -26.62
C GLU A 192 9.49 -3.60 -28.07
N LEU A 193 10.34 -2.60 -28.33
CA LEU A 193 10.86 -2.32 -29.66
C LEU A 193 11.84 -3.38 -30.17
N ARG A 194 12.66 -3.97 -29.30
CA ARG A 194 13.76 -4.88 -29.68
C ARG A 194 13.36 -6.35 -29.77
N SER A 195 12.21 -6.72 -29.21
CA SER A 195 11.87 -8.12 -29.04
C SER A 195 10.92 -8.61 -30.12
N ASN A 196 11.32 -9.67 -30.83
CA ASN A 196 10.44 -10.43 -31.70
C ASN A 196 9.57 -11.34 -30.81
N GLN A 197 8.61 -10.72 -30.11
CA GLN A 197 7.91 -11.38 -29.01
C GLN A 197 6.91 -12.40 -29.54
N SER A 198 7.11 -13.66 -29.17
CA SER A 198 6.06 -14.67 -29.26
C SER A 198 4.77 -14.17 -28.59
N PRO A 199 3.57 -14.47 -29.14
CA PRO A 199 2.29 -14.15 -28.51
C PRO A 199 2.14 -14.68 -27.08
N SER A 200 2.93 -15.68 -26.70
CA SER A 200 2.95 -16.26 -25.36
C SER A 200 3.83 -15.52 -24.34
N THR A 201 4.56 -14.49 -24.76
CA THR A 201 5.43 -13.70 -23.86
C THR A 201 4.59 -12.92 -22.84
N TYR A 202 5.10 -12.81 -21.62
CA TYR A 202 4.41 -12.11 -20.53
C TYR A 202 3.94 -10.70 -20.92
N SER A 203 4.77 -9.94 -21.64
CA SER A 203 4.50 -8.59 -22.14
C SER A 203 3.32 -8.51 -23.14
N LYS A 204 3.08 -9.55 -23.93
CA LYS A 204 1.92 -9.62 -24.85
C LYS A 204 0.64 -10.02 -24.12
N LEU A 205 0.76 -10.77 -23.03
CA LEU A 205 -0.38 -11.24 -22.25
C LEU A 205 -0.80 -10.22 -21.19
N PHE A 206 0.13 -9.49 -20.58
CA PHE A 206 -0.14 -8.59 -19.48
C PHE A 206 0.53 -7.25 -19.69
N SER A 207 -0.22 -6.17 -19.51
CA SER A 207 0.35 -4.83 -19.48
C SER A 207 1.27 -4.66 -18.29
N TRP A 208 2.44 -4.07 -18.53
CA TRP A 208 3.39 -3.74 -17.48
C TRP A 208 2.87 -2.52 -16.74
N LYS A 209 2.79 -2.62 -15.42
CA LYS A 209 2.40 -1.52 -14.54
C LYS A 209 3.43 -1.41 -13.44
N ILE A 210 4.35 -0.46 -13.60
CA ILE A 210 5.41 -0.17 -12.62
C ILE A 210 4.76 0.20 -11.29
N GLY A 211 5.29 -0.33 -10.19
CA GLY A 211 4.78 -0.09 -8.84
C GLY A 211 3.46 -0.79 -8.49
N SER A 212 2.76 -1.38 -9.47
CA SER A 212 1.53 -2.13 -9.17
C SER A 212 1.88 -3.48 -8.54
N LYS A 213 1.32 -3.74 -7.36
CA LYS A 213 1.39 -5.04 -6.71
C LYS A 213 0.08 -5.77 -6.92
N ILE A 214 0.17 -6.99 -7.45
CA ILE A 214 -1.00 -7.88 -7.49
C ILE A 214 -1.35 -8.24 -6.06
N LYS A 215 -2.56 -7.83 -5.63
CA LYS A 215 -3.10 -8.17 -4.33
C LYS A 215 -3.87 -9.48 -4.44
N LEU A 216 -3.37 -10.51 -3.77
CA LEU A 216 -4.09 -11.75 -3.61
C LEU A 216 -5.15 -11.60 -2.48
N PRO A 217 -6.23 -12.39 -2.51
CA PRO A 217 -7.23 -12.38 -1.44
C PRO A 217 -6.62 -12.68 -0.08
N SER A 218 -7.12 -12.03 0.97
CA SER A 218 -6.72 -12.31 2.36
C SER A 218 -6.91 -13.79 2.69
N GLY A 219 -5.96 -14.37 3.43
CA GLY A 219 -5.98 -15.79 3.78
C GLY A 219 -5.43 -16.73 2.69
N THR A 220 -4.93 -16.21 1.56
CA THR A 220 -4.24 -17.05 0.57
C THR A 220 -2.97 -17.65 1.17
N THR A 221 -2.87 -18.98 1.19
CA THR A 221 -1.67 -19.69 1.70
C THR A 221 -0.44 -19.43 0.83
N ARG A 222 0.76 -19.60 1.39
CA ARG A 222 2.02 -19.46 0.65
C ARG A 222 2.11 -20.38 -0.56
N ASN A 223 1.63 -21.62 -0.43
CA ASN A 223 1.66 -22.61 -1.52
C ASN A 223 0.74 -22.20 -2.67
N THR A 224 -0.47 -21.74 -2.36
CA THR A 224 -1.42 -21.24 -3.36
C THR A 224 -0.93 -19.95 -4.02
N ALA A 225 -0.36 -19.03 -3.24
CA ALA A 225 0.23 -17.80 -3.76
C ALA A 225 1.39 -18.10 -4.74
N SER A 226 2.28 -19.03 -4.36
CA SER A 226 3.37 -19.48 -5.23
C SER A 226 2.84 -20.07 -6.53
N ALA A 227 1.88 -20.99 -6.46
CA ALA A 227 1.27 -21.59 -7.65
C ALA A 227 0.58 -20.55 -8.55
N PHE A 228 -0.07 -19.54 -7.96
CA PHE A 228 -0.66 -18.43 -8.72
C PHE A 228 0.40 -17.65 -9.50
N PHE A 229 1.51 -17.26 -8.87
CA PHE A 229 2.57 -16.53 -9.55
C PHE A 229 3.30 -17.40 -10.59
N GLN A 230 3.48 -18.69 -10.32
CA GLN A 230 4.01 -19.67 -11.28
C GLN A 230 3.13 -19.72 -12.55
N LEU A 231 1.81 -19.85 -12.39
CA LEU A 231 0.87 -19.82 -13.52
C LEU A 231 0.88 -18.48 -14.26
N LYS A 232 0.99 -17.37 -13.53
CA LYS A 232 1.04 -16.03 -14.13
C LYS A 232 2.31 -15.77 -14.93
N LEU A 233 3.45 -16.22 -14.43
CA LEU A 233 4.74 -16.07 -15.11
C LEU A 233 4.96 -17.15 -16.17
N GLY A 234 4.18 -18.24 -16.14
CA GLY A 234 4.42 -19.42 -16.96
C GLY A 234 5.71 -20.16 -16.57
N HIS A 235 6.13 -20.03 -15.31
CA HIS A 235 7.37 -20.59 -14.76
C HIS A 235 7.06 -21.54 -13.61
N GLY A 236 8.04 -22.36 -13.22
CA GLY A 236 7.95 -23.26 -12.07
C GLY A 236 7.49 -24.66 -12.46
N TYR A 237 6.55 -25.25 -11.71
CA TYR A 237 6.16 -26.65 -11.87
C TYR A 237 5.26 -26.94 -13.09
N ILE A 238 5.47 -26.26 -14.21
CA ILE A 238 4.68 -26.43 -15.43
C ILE A 238 5.56 -27.14 -16.46
N LYS A 239 5.09 -28.24 -17.06
CA LYS A 239 5.88 -29.07 -17.98
C LYS A 239 6.38 -28.31 -19.20
N SER A 240 5.62 -27.36 -19.76
CA SER A 240 6.14 -26.51 -20.86
C SER A 240 7.33 -25.63 -20.44
N TYR A 241 7.41 -25.22 -19.17
CA TYR A 241 8.57 -24.51 -18.63
C TYR A 241 9.73 -25.47 -18.32
N LEU A 242 9.47 -26.58 -17.63
CA LEU A 242 10.48 -27.56 -17.25
C LEU A 242 11.15 -28.21 -18.47
N HIS A 243 10.39 -28.42 -19.56
CA HIS A 243 10.91 -28.91 -20.84
C HIS A 243 11.99 -28.00 -21.45
N ARG A 244 11.95 -26.68 -21.21
CA ARG A 244 13.01 -25.76 -21.67
C ARG A 244 14.37 -26.08 -21.06
N PHE A 245 14.37 -26.73 -19.89
CA PHE A 245 15.55 -27.20 -19.18
C PHE A 245 15.80 -28.69 -19.37
N LYS A 246 15.08 -29.35 -20.29
CA LYS A 246 15.18 -30.79 -20.60
C LYS A 246 14.91 -31.72 -19.40
N LEU A 247 14.10 -31.27 -18.43
CA LEU A 247 13.78 -32.05 -17.23
C LEU A 247 12.59 -33.01 -17.42
N THR A 248 11.75 -32.78 -18.43
CA THR A 248 10.53 -33.56 -18.71
C THR A 248 10.04 -33.22 -20.12
N ASN A 249 9.14 -34.02 -20.68
CA ASN A 249 8.33 -33.64 -21.84
C ASN A 249 7.41 -32.43 -21.52
N ASN A 250 6.86 -31.80 -22.55
CA ASN A 250 5.96 -30.63 -22.42
C ASN A 250 4.46 -30.99 -22.38
N LYS A 251 4.11 -32.27 -22.24
CA LYS A 251 2.75 -32.79 -22.42
C LYS A 251 2.03 -32.96 -21.08
N CYS A 252 0.80 -32.48 -21.04
CA CYS A 252 -0.14 -32.77 -19.96
C CYS A 252 -0.63 -34.23 -20.09
N ILE A 253 -1.23 -34.77 -19.03
CA ILE A 253 -1.85 -36.11 -19.02
C ILE A 253 -2.91 -36.25 -20.14
N CYS A 254 -3.61 -35.16 -20.49
CA CYS A 254 -4.53 -35.16 -21.62
C CYS A 254 -3.85 -34.88 -22.98
N SER A 255 -2.56 -35.18 -23.12
CA SER A 255 -1.72 -35.12 -24.33
C SER A 255 -1.53 -33.75 -25.01
N ASN A 256 -2.12 -32.70 -24.45
CA ASN A 256 -1.95 -31.32 -24.90
C ASN A 256 -0.69 -30.68 -24.29
N ILE A 257 -0.22 -29.57 -24.85
CA ILE A 257 0.90 -28.81 -24.26
C ILE A 257 0.48 -28.26 -22.89
N GLU A 258 1.23 -28.63 -21.85
CA GLU A 258 0.96 -28.17 -20.50
C GLU A 258 1.49 -26.75 -20.30
N ALA A 259 0.65 -25.77 -20.63
CA ALA A 259 0.89 -24.35 -20.38
C ALA A 259 -0.16 -23.79 -19.40
N PRO A 260 0.08 -22.63 -18.75
CA PRO A 260 -0.91 -22.01 -17.85
C PRO A 260 -2.28 -21.85 -18.49
N GLN A 261 -2.33 -21.43 -19.76
CA GLN A 261 -3.57 -21.27 -20.51
C GLN A 261 -4.31 -22.60 -20.67
N HIS A 262 -3.59 -23.68 -20.93
CA HIS A 262 -4.18 -25.02 -20.99
C HIS A 262 -4.76 -25.41 -19.63
N LEU A 263 -3.97 -25.36 -18.56
CA LEU A 263 -4.39 -25.75 -17.21
C LEU A 263 -5.60 -24.96 -16.71
N LEU A 264 -5.61 -23.64 -16.93
CA LEU A 264 -6.65 -22.73 -16.43
C LEU A 264 -7.89 -22.64 -17.31
N ILE A 265 -7.81 -22.92 -18.62
CA ILE A 265 -8.91 -22.61 -19.55
C ILE A 265 -9.42 -23.83 -20.31
N SER A 266 -8.54 -24.67 -20.86
CA SER A 266 -8.94 -25.68 -21.86
C SER A 266 -8.73 -27.13 -21.46
N CYS A 267 -7.95 -27.43 -20.43
CA CYS A 267 -7.61 -28.80 -20.04
C CYS A 267 -8.85 -29.64 -19.70
N PRO A 268 -9.15 -30.74 -20.41
CA PRO A 268 -10.35 -31.55 -20.18
C PRO A 268 -10.47 -32.09 -18.75
N ILE A 269 -9.33 -32.43 -18.12
CA ILE A 269 -9.26 -32.98 -16.75
C ILE A 269 -9.95 -32.04 -15.75
N TYR A 270 -9.74 -30.72 -15.88
CA TYR A 270 -10.34 -29.75 -14.95
C TYR A 270 -11.67 -29.16 -15.45
N LYS A 271 -12.30 -29.71 -16.50
CA LYS A 271 -13.52 -29.16 -17.10
C LYS A 271 -14.66 -29.01 -16.09
N THR A 272 -14.89 -30.04 -15.27
CA THR A 272 -15.97 -30.04 -14.26
C THR A 272 -15.71 -28.97 -13.19
N LYS A 273 -14.48 -28.90 -12.65
CA LYS A 273 -14.12 -27.88 -11.65
C LYS A 273 -14.13 -26.46 -12.20
N ARG A 274 -13.70 -26.25 -13.45
CA ARG A 274 -13.84 -24.95 -14.12
C ARG A 274 -15.30 -24.56 -14.30
N LYS A 275 -16.15 -25.47 -14.78
CA LYS A 275 -17.59 -25.22 -14.87
C LYS A 275 -18.18 -24.88 -13.51
N GLU A 276 -17.71 -25.50 -12.43
CA GLU A 276 -18.20 -25.27 -11.07
C GLU A 276 -17.83 -23.88 -10.53
N ILE A 277 -16.58 -23.47 -10.73
CA ILE A 277 -16.01 -22.27 -10.11
C ILE A 277 -16.25 -21.03 -10.97
N PHE A 278 -16.25 -21.18 -12.30
CA PHE A 278 -16.41 -20.08 -13.26
C PHE A 278 -17.86 -19.91 -13.74
N LYS A 279 -18.87 -20.51 -13.08
CA LYS A 279 -20.30 -20.50 -13.46
C LYS A 279 -20.85 -19.11 -13.84
N LYS A 280 -20.38 -18.07 -13.16
CA LYS A 280 -20.89 -16.69 -13.30
C LYS A 280 -20.11 -15.83 -14.29
N ILE A 281 -19.11 -16.38 -14.98
CA ILE A 281 -18.29 -15.64 -15.93
C ILE A 281 -18.80 -15.92 -17.35
N PRO A 282 -19.15 -14.89 -18.14
CA PRO A 282 -19.40 -15.06 -19.57
C PRO A 282 -18.19 -15.71 -20.24
N LEU A 283 -18.39 -16.68 -21.14
CA LEU A 283 -17.29 -17.38 -21.83
C LEU A 283 -16.33 -16.41 -22.55
N SER A 284 -16.83 -15.27 -23.04
CA SER A 284 -16.04 -14.20 -23.66
C SER A 284 -15.04 -13.52 -22.71
N LYS A 285 -15.21 -13.66 -21.40
CA LYS A 285 -14.31 -13.12 -20.37
C LYS A 285 -13.42 -14.20 -19.74
N ASN A 286 -13.53 -15.46 -20.15
CA ASN A 286 -12.70 -16.55 -19.62
C ASN A 286 -11.33 -16.59 -20.30
N THR A 287 -10.57 -15.51 -20.13
CA THR A 287 -9.22 -15.33 -20.66
C THR A 287 -8.18 -15.41 -19.54
N ILE A 288 -6.94 -15.75 -19.89
CA ILE A 288 -5.85 -15.82 -18.92
C ILE A 288 -5.57 -14.43 -18.32
N GLN A 289 -5.77 -13.37 -19.11
CA GLN A 289 -5.67 -11.98 -18.69
C GLN A 289 -6.70 -11.64 -17.62
N PHE A 290 -7.95 -12.04 -17.83
CA PHE A 290 -9.00 -11.82 -16.84
C PHE A 290 -8.66 -12.53 -15.52
N LEU A 291 -8.36 -13.84 -15.58
CA LEU A 291 -8.12 -14.67 -14.41
C LEU A 291 -6.88 -14.26 -13.60
N LEU A 292 -5.82 -13.76 -14.24
CA LEU A 292 -4.54 -13.50 -13.56
C LEU A 292 -4.21 -12.01 -13.40
N HIS A 293 -5.10 -11.10 -13.81
CA HIS A 293 -4.84 -9.65 -13.75
C HIS A 293 -6.01 -8.82 -13.19
N THR A 294 -7.23 -9.36 -13.13
CA THR A 294 -8.39 -8.65 -12.54
C THR A 294 -8.66 -9.14 -11.13
N LYS A 295 -9.15 -8.27 -10.25
CA LYS A 295 -9.46 -8.64 -8.85
C LYS A 295 -10.39 -9.86 -8.76
N ILE A 296 -11.49 -9.83 -9.51
CA ILE A 296 -12.49 -10.92 -9.54
C ILE A 296 -11.87 -12.19 -10.13
N GLY A 297 -11.11 -12.07 -11.22
CA GLY A 297 -10.44 -13.21 -11.83
C GLY A 297 -9.41 -13.86 -10.91
N ILE A 298 -8.64 -13.06 -10.17
CA ILE A 298 -7.63 -13.54 -9.22
C ILE A 298 -8.31 -14.33 -8.09
N GLU A 299 -9.42 -13.83 -7.53
CA GLU A 299 -10.18 -14.56 -6.52
C GLU A 299 -10.64 -15.93 -7.02
N LEU A 300 -11.08 -16.01 -8.28
CA LEU A 300 -11.54 -17.23 -8.91
C LEU A 300 -10.38 -18.18 -9.23
N ALA A 301 -9.24 -17.66 -9.70
CA ALA A 301 -8.03 -18.43 -9.94
C ALA A 301 -7.49 -19.03 -8.64
N ILE A 302 -7.48 -18.26 -7.55
CA ILE A 302 -7.08 -18.74 -6.22
C ILE A 302 -8.00 -19.86 -5.73
N LYS A 303 -9.33 -19.71 -5.85
CA LYS A 303 -10.29 -20.78 -5.54
C LYS A 303 -10.03 -22.03 -6.37
N PHE A 304 -9.78 -21.86 -7.67
CA PHE A 304 -9.46 -22.95 -8.58
C PHE A 304 -8.18 -23.69 -8.16
N ILE A 305 -7.09 -22.97 -7.89
CA ILE A 305 -5.82 -23.55 -7.43
C ILE A 305 -5.99 -24.26 -6.08
N ASN A 306 -6.78 -23.70 -5.16
CA ASN A 306 -7.02 -24.34 -3.87
C ASN A 306 -7.69 -25.71 -3.99
N ILE A 307 -8.57 -25.88 -4.98
CA ILE A 307 -9.31 -27.13 -5.21
C ILE A 307 -8.48 -28.12 -6.03
N THR A 308 -7.86 -27.68 -7.12
CA THR A 308 -7.16 -28.57 -8.06
C THR A 308 -5.70 -28.79 -7.72
N LYS A 309 -5.13 -27.94 -6.85
CA LYS A 309 -3.71 -27.90 -6.48
C LYS A 309 -2.75 -27.66 -7.66
N ILE A 310 -3.25 -27.28 -8.84
CA ILE A 310 -2.39 -27.11 -10.03
C ILE A 310 -1.22 -26.15 -9.76
N ALA A 311 -0.07 -26.44 -10.38
CA ALA A 311 1.18 -25.69 -10.21
C ALA A 311 1.71 -25.60 -8.76
N THR A 312 1.16 -26.36 -7.81
CA THR A 312 1.79 -26.56 -6.49
C THR A 312 2.84 -27.66 -6.55
N ARG A 313 3.75 -27.69 -5.57
CA ARG A 313 4.74 -28.77 -5.44
C ARG A 313 4.08 -30.13 -5.25
N ALA A 314 3.05 -30.21 -4.40
CA ALA A 314 2.32 -31.45 -4.15
C ALA A 314 1.70 -32.01 -5.43
N TRP A 315 1.08 -31.14 -6.23
CA TRP A 315 0.54 -31.51 -7.55
C TRP A 315 1.63 -31.98 -8.52
N HIS A 316 2.81 -31.34 -8.51
CA HIS A 316 3.92 -31.79 -9.33
C HIS A 316 4.46 -33.16 -8.94
N LEU A 317 4.59 -33.43 -7.64
CA LEU A 317 5.11 -34.70 -7.15
C LEU A 317 4.12 -35.84 -7.41
N ALA A 318 2.83 -35.61 -7.16
CA ALA A 318 1.79 -36.62 -7.40
C ALA A 318 1.80 -37.15 -8.84
N ARG A 319 1.88 -36.26 -9.83
CA ARG A 319 1.95 -36.66 -11.25
C ARG A 319 3.27 -37.30 -11.67
N THR A 320 4.35 -37.10 -10.91
CA THR A 320 5.65 -37.74 -11.21
C THR A 320 5.62 -39.18 -10.73
N LEU A 321 5.07 -39.43 -9.53
CA LEU A 321 4.83 -40.77 -9.01
C LEU A 321 3.86 -41.57 -9.89
N GLU A 322 2.76 -40.93 -10.37
CA GLU A 322 1.85 -41.59 -11.32
C GLU A 322 2.54 -41.97 -12.65
N GLN A 323 3.53 -41.20 -13.11
CA GLN A 323 4.28 -41.54 -14.32
C GLN A 323 5.27 -42.69 -14.07
N GLU A 324 5.95 -42.69 -12.93
CA GLU A 324 6.86 -43.78 -12.54
C GLU A 324 6.11 -45.10 -12.39
N VAL A 325 4.92 -45.11 -11.77
CA VAL A 325 4.09 -46.32 -11.64
C VAL A 325 3.57 -46.83 -12.99
N ILE A 326 3.23 -45.94 -13.93
CA ILE A 326 2.83 -46.34 -15.28
C ILE A 326 4.02 -46.89 -16.06
N GLU A 327 5.20 -46.29 -15.94
CA GLU A 327 6.42 -46.78 -16.59
C GLU A 327 6.86 -48.13 -16.00
N GLU A 328 6.78 -48.33 -14.68
CA GLU A 328 7.07 -49.62 -14.03
C GLU A 328 6.00 -50.68 -14.35
N GLY A 329 4.71 -50.33 -14.39
CA GLY A 329 3.63 -51.25 -14.75
C GLY A 329 3.68 -51.74 -16.20
N VAL A 330 4.10 -50.88 -17.14
CA VAL A 330 4.31 -51.27 -18.55
C VAL A 330 5.51 -52.20 -18.70
N VAL A 331 6.56 -52.03 -17.87
CA VAL A 331 7.72 -52.94 -17.86
C VAL A 331 7.33 -54.31 -17.27
N VAL A 332 6.43 -54.36 -16.28
CA VAL A 332 5.97 -55.62 -15.70
C VAL A 332 4.97 -56.36 -16.61
N GLU A 333 4.14 -55.65 -17.38
CA GLU A 333 3.24 -56.28 -18.38
C GLU A 333 3.99 -56.83 -19.61
N GLU A 334 5.18 -56.30 -19.96
CA GLU A 334 6.02 -56.89 -21.02
C GLU A 334 6.76 -58.16 -20.59
N GLU A 335 6.86 -58.46 -19.28
CA GLU A 335 7.56 -59.65 -18.76
C GLU A 335 6.65 -60.79 -18.26
N ARG A 336 5.33 -60.62 -18.21
CA ARG A 336 4.40 -61.69 -17.78
C ARG A 336 3.53 -62.20 -18.91
N GLY A 337 4.03 -63.25 -19.58
CA GLY A 337 3.16 -64.25 -20.19
C GLY A 337 2.33 -64.94 -19.12
N GLU A 338 1.03 -65.05 -19.41
CA GLU A 338 -0.02 -65.90 -18.80
C GLU A 338 0.34 -66.61 -17.49
N GLU A 339 -0.26 -66.19 -16.37
CA GLU A 339 -1.08 -67.05 -15.50
C GLU A 339 -1.64 -66.30 -14.26
N ASN A 340 -2.96 -66.41 -14.12
CA ASN A 340 -3.85 -66.24 -12.95
C ASN A 340 -3.96 -64.87 -12.25
N GLU A 341 -5.11 -64.23 -12.51
CA GLU A 341 -5.48 -62.86 -12.14
C GLU A 341 -6.36 -62.75 -10.87
N GLU A 342 -6.56 -63.81 -10.07
CA GLU A 342 -7.52 -63.76 -8.94
C GLU A 342 -6.94 -63.76 -7.52
N GLU A 343 -5.62 -63.92 -7.32
CA GLU A 343 -5.02 -63.95 -5.96
C GLU A 343 -4.37 -62.61 -5.53
N ALA A 344 -4.09 -61.69 -6.46
CA ALA A 344 -3.39 -60.44 -6.16
C ALA A 344 -4.28 -59.29 -5.63
N VAL A 345 -5.62 -59.44 -5.71
CA VAL A 345 -6.57 -58.37 -5.35
C VAL A 345 -6.94 -58.41 -3.86
N GLU A 346 -6.67 -59.51 -3.16
CA GLU A 346 -7.03 -59.68 -1.74
C GLU A 346 -5.94 -59.20 -0.77
N GLU A 347 -4.64 -59.31 -1.13
CA GLU A 347 -3.52 -58.79 -0.31
C GLU A 347 -3.43 -57.25 -0.26
N ILE A 348 -3.92 -56.54 -1.29
CA ILE A 348 -3.91 -55.07 -1.32
C ILE A 348 -4.98 -54.47 -0.37
N ARG A 349 -6.02 -55.25 -0.04
CA ARG A 349 -7.09 -54.80 0.85
C ARG A 349 -6.74 -54.91 2.34
N GLU A 350 -5.94 -55.91 2.73
CA GLU A 350 -5.52 -56.07 4.14
C GLU A 350 -4.41 -55.09 4.57
N GLY A 351 -3.62 -54.57 3.63
CA GLY A 351 -2.58 -53.56 3.92
C GLY A 351 -3.10 -52.17 4.29
N PHE A 352 -4.40 -51.89 4.09
CA PHE A 352 -4.98 -50.55 4.30
C PHE A 352 -5.66 -50.35 5.65
N ASP A 353 -5.92 -51.41 6.43
CA ASP A 353 -6.57 -51.33 7.75
C ASP A 353 -5.58 -51.21 8.94
N LEU A 354 -4.26 -51.22 8.70
CA LEU A 354 -3.24 -51.13 9.76
C LEU A 354 -2.67 -49.72 10.02
N LEU A 355 -3.24 -48.66 9.44
CA LEU A 355 -2.83 -47.28 9.71
C LEU A 355 -3.97 -46.46 10.31
N THR A 356 -4.51 -46.94 11.43
CA THR A 356 -5.22 -46.11 12.41
C THR A 356 -4.39 -45.95 13.69
N ILE A 357 -3.97 -44.69 13.91
CA ILE A 357 -3.67 -44.02 15.19
C ILE A 357 -2.46 -44.49 16.02
N SER A 358 -1.46 -43.60 16.08
CA SER A 358 -1.03 -42.94 17.34
C SER A 358 -0.56 -41.52 17.05
#